data_AF-A0A959US50-F1
#
_entry.id   AF-A0A959US50-F1
#
_cell.length_a   1.000
_cell.length_b   1.000
_cell.length_c   1.000
_cell.angle_alpha   90.00
_cell.angle_beta   90.00
_cell.angle_gamma   90.00
#
_symmetry.space_group_name_H-M   'P 1'
#
loop_
_entity.id
_entity.type
_entity.pdbx_description
1 polymer ?
#
loop_
_entity_poly.entity_id
_entity_poly.type
_entity_poly.pdbx_seq_one_letter_code
_entity_poly.pdbx_strand_id
1 'polypeptide(L)' 'DPQYLVEDNFSYPISFNGKTRLQLEFPIALGKEEVEAAVLANPEVQAKLEGKAPKKVIVVPKRIVNIVV' A
#
# COMPACT_ATOMS: atom_id res chain seq x y z
N ASP A 1 5.82 -0.35 -32.93
CA ASP A 1 5.62 -1.31 -31.84
C ASP A 1 5.53 -0.62 -30.48
N PRO A 2 4.36 -0.61 -29.83
CA PRO A 2 4.20 -0.10 -28.48
C PRO A 2 4.03 -1.26 -27.50
N GLN A 3 5.06 -2.11 -27.32
CA GLN A 3 4.95 -3.33 -26.49
C GLN A 3 5.64 -3.27 -25.12
N TYR A 4 6.01 -2.07 -24.67
CA TYR A 4 6.66 -1.91 -23.36
C TYR A 4 6.06 -0.71 -22.60
N LEU A 5 4.74 -0.73 -22.39
CA LEU A 5 4.19 -0.17 -21.15
C LEU A 5 4.59 -1.14 -20.03
N VAL A 6 5.88 -1.16 -19.70
CA VAL A 6 6.34 -1.78 -18.46
C VAL A 6 5.96 -0.79 -17.39
N GLU A 7 4.69 -0.85 -16.98
CA GLU A 7 4.31 -0.33 -15.68
C GLU A 7 5.01 -1.25 -14.67
N ASP A 8 6.23 -0.88 -14.30
CA ASP A 8 6.96 -1.59 -13.25
C ASP A 8 6.05 -1.56 -12.01
N ASN A 9 5.55 -2.72 -11.62
CA ASN A 9 4.76 -2.86 -10.40
C ASN A 9 5.71 -3.23 -9.26
N PHE A 10 5.52 -2.58 -8.11
CA PHE A 10 6.22 -2.93 -6.90
C PHE A 10 5.25 -3.58 -5.93
N SER A 11 5.61 -4.76 -5.41
CA SER A 11 4.86 -5.42 -4.34
C SER A 11 5.21 -4.75 -3.01
N TYR A 12 4.33 -3.88 -2.54
CA TYR A 12 4.46 -3.18 -1.26
C TYR A 12 4.04 -4.09 -0.11
N PRO A 13 4.95 -4.45 0.81
CA PRO A 13 4.54 -5.04 2.07
C PRO A 13 3.73 -4.04 2.89
N ILE A 14 2.56 -4.45 3.34
CA ILE A 14 1.67 -3.66 4.20
C ILE A 14 1.80 -4.19 5.62
N SER A 15 2.31 -3.34 6.50
CA SER A 15 2.52 -3.61 7.91
C SER A 15 1.49 -2.90 8.76
N PHE A 16 1.04 -3.57 9.82
CA PHE A 16 0.15 -3.01 10.83
C PHE A 16 0.87 -3.05 12.17
N ASN A 17 1.07 -1.88 12.79
CA ASN A 17 1.84 -1.76 14.03
C ASN A 17 3.19 -2.51 13.99
N GLY A 18 3.90 -2.39 12.85
CA GLY A 18 5.23 -2.99 12.64
C GLY A 18 5.22 -4.47 12.24
N LYS A 19 4.06 -5.13 12.11
CA LYS A 19 3.96 -6.52 11.65
C LYS A 19 3.39 -6.57 10.23
N THR A 20 4.15 -7.08 9.27
CA THR A 20 3.67 -7.31 7.90
C THR A 20 2.51 -8.29 7.90
N ARG A 21 1.40 -7.91 7.27
CA ARG A 21 0.20 -8.76 7.17
C ARG A 21 -0.22 -9.04 5.74
N LEU A 22 0.04 -8.11 4.82
CA LEU A 22 -0.41 -8.16 3.44
C LEU A 22 0.71 -7.69 2.52
N GLN A 23 0.58 -7.99 1.23
CA GLN A 23 1.40 -7.41 0.16
C GLN A 23 0.45 -6.95 -0.94
N LEU A 24 0.60 -5.72 -1.40
CA LEU A 24 -0.22 -5.15 -2.47
C LEU A 24 0.69 -4.63 -3.59
N GLU A 25 0.35 -4.97 -4.82
CA GLU A 25 1.10 -4.52 -5.99
C GLU A 25 0.57 -3.18 -6.47
N PHE A 26 1.48 -2.22 -6.62
CA PHE A 26 1.17 -0.88 -7.11
C PHE A 26 2.20 -0.47 -8.17
N PRO A 27 1.77 0.20 -9.26
CA PRO A 27 2.69 0.84 -10.19
C PRO A 27 3.71 1.74 -9.49
N ILE A 28 4.98 1.67 -9.88
CA ILE A 28 6.04 2.52 -9.32
C ILE A 28 5.83 4.01 -9.62
N ALA A 29 4.99 4.31 -10.61
CA ALA A 29 4.63 5.66 -11.00
C ALA A 29 3.66 6.31 -10.02
N LEU A 30 2.94 5.51 -9.20
CA LEU A 30 2.00 6.05 -8.22
C LEU A 30 2.73 6.86 -7.15
N GLY A 31 2.19 8.03 -6.88
CA GLY A 31 2.63 8.89 -5.80
C GLY A 31 2.29 8.28 -4.43
N LYS A 32 2.96 8.79 -3.39
CA LYS A 32 2.74 8.36 -2.00
C LYS A 32 1.26 8.45 -1.58
N GLU A 33 0.56 9.51 -2.02
CA GLU A 33 -0.83 9.83 -1.66
C GLU A 33 -1.81 8.88 -2.36
N GLU A 34 -1.51 8.52 -3.61
CA GLU A 34 -2.30 7.56 -4.36
C GLU A 34 -2.13 6.14 -3.81
N VAL A 35 -0.90 5.75 -3.46
CA VAL A 35 -0.63 4.48 -2.76
C VAL A 35 -1.35 4.45 -1.42
N GLU A 36 -1.29 5.51 -0.63
CA GLU A 36 -2.01 5.61 0.64
C GLU A 36 -3.52 5.42 0.46
N ALA A 37 -4.12 6.16 -0.47
CA ALA A 37 -5.56 6.06 -0.76
C ALA A 37 -5.94 4.65 -1.25
N ALA A 38 -5.14 4.06 -2.14
CA ALA A 38 -5.39 2.73 -2.68
C ALA A 38 -5.24 1.63 -1.61
N VAL A 39 -4.25 1.74 -0.73
CA VAL A 39 -4.07 0.85 0.42
C VAL A 39 -5.25 0.97 1.38
N LEU A 40 -5.69 2.19 1.70
CA LEU A 40 -6.84 2.41 2.59
C LEU A 40 -8.16 1.99 1.95
N ALA A 41 -8.31 2.08 0.63
CA ALA A 41 -9.50 1.59 -0.07
C ALA A 41 -9.54 0.06 -0.20
N ASN A 42 -8.43 -0.63 0.06
CA ASN A 42 -8.35 -2.06 -0.14
C ASN A 42 -9.18 -2.82 0.92
N PRO A 43 -10.05 -3.77 0.51
CA PRO A 43 -10.93 -4.49 1.42
C PRO A 43 -10.18 -5.38 2.43
N GLU A 44 -9.03 -5.94 2.06
CA GLU A 44 -8.21 -6.74 2.98
C GLU A 44 -7.59 -5.86 4.07
N VAL A 45 -7.16 -4.64 3.69
CA VAL A 45 -6.64 -3.65 4.64
C VAL A 45 -7.75 -3.21 5.58
N GLN A 46 -8.93 -2.88 5.06
CA GLN A 46 -10.10 -2.52 5.86
C GLN A 46 -10.52 -3.65 6.82
N ALA A 47 -10.46 -4.91 6.37
CA ALA A 47 -10.72 -6.06 7.23
C ALA A 47 -9.69 -6.17 8.38
N LYS A 48 -8.41 -5.84 8.14
CA LYS A 48 -7.37 -5.79 9.18
C LYS A 48 -7.48 -4.58 10.11
N LEU A 49 -8.13 -3.51 9.67
CA LEU A 49 -8.41 -2.34 10.50
C LEU A 49 -9.54 -2.59 11.50
N GLU A 50 -10.40 -3.61 11.29
CA GLU A 50 -11.52 -3.94 12.19
C GLU A 50 -12.43 -2.73 12.51
N GLY A 51 -12.60 -1.82 11.54
CA GLY A 51 -13.37 -0.58 11.72
C GLY A 51 -12.65 0.52 12.51
N LYS A 52 -11.38 0.34 12.88
CA LYS A 52 -10.55 1.40 13.49
C LYS A 52 -9.94 2.28 12.41
N ALA A 53 -10.08 3.59 12.58
CA ALA A 53 -9.34 4.54 11.77
C ALA A 53 -7.84 4.48 12.13
N PRO A 54 -6.93 4.35 11.15
CA PRO A 54 -5.51 4.36 11.41
C PRO A 54 -5.08 5.73 11.95
N LYS A 55 -4.27 5.72 13.00
CA LYS A 55 -3.67 6.93 13.60
C LYS A 55 -2.65 7.58 12.67
N LYS A 56 -1.93 6.77 11.91
CA LYS A 56 -0.89 7.23 10.99
C LYS A 56 -0.66 6.21 9.88
N VAL A 57 -0.58 6.67 8.65
CA VAL A 57 -0.11 5.85 7.51
C VAL A 57 1.24 6.39 7.07
N ILE A 58 2.19 5.49 6.91
CA ILE A 58 3.57 5.82 6.53
C ILE A 58 3.87 5.05 5.25
N VAL A 59 3.84 5.76 4.14
CA VAL A 59 4.22 5.22 2.83
C VAL A 59 5.68 5.54 2.57
N VAL A 60 6.49 4.50 2.39
CA VAL A 60 7.85 4.62 1.87
C VAL A 60 7.84 4.06 0.45
N PRO A 61 7.89 4.93 -0.57
CA PRO A 61 7.85 4.51 -1.97
C PRO A 61 8.91 3.45 -2.27
N LYS A 62 8.54 2.44 -3.05
CA LYS A 62 9.39 1.31 -3.45
C LYS A 62 10.00 0.55 -2.26
N ARG A 63 9.33 0.55 -1.09
CA ARG A 63 9.82 -0.13 0.11
C ARG A 63 8.74 -0.77 0.96
N ILE A 64 7.84 0.01 1.59
CA ILE A 64 6.87 -0.50 2.57
C ILE A 64 5.76 0.52 2.82
N VAL A 65 4.57 0.02 3.19
CA VAL A 65 3.52 0.83 3.79
C VAL A 65 3.28 0.34 5.21
N ASN A 66 3.42 1.24 6.19
CA ASN A 66 3.13 0.92 7.59
C ASN A 66 1.92 1.72 8.07
N ILE A 67 0.91 1.00 8.54
CA ILE A 67 -0.33 1.50 9.07
C ILE A 67 -0.26 1.35 10.60
N VAL A 68 -0.32 2.48 11.29
CA VAL A 68 -0.39 2.55 12.75
C VAL A 68 -1.86 2.62 13.12
N VAL A 69 -2.37 1.58 13.79
CA VAL A 69 -3.75 1.49 14.28
C VAL A 69 -3.75 1.68 15.80
#